data_AF-A0A3N5UX12-F1
#
_entry.id   AF-A0A3N5UX12-F1
#
_cell.length_a   1.000
_cell.length_b   1.000
_cell.length_c   1.000
_cell.angle_alpha   90.00
_cell.angle_beta   90.00
_cell.angle_gamma   90.00
#
_symmetry.space_group_name_H-M   'P 1'
#
loop_
_entity.id
_entity.type
_entity.pdbx_description
1 polymer ?
#
loop_
_entity_poly.entity_id
_entity_poly.type
_entity_poly.pdbx_seq_one_letter_code
_entity_poly.pdbx_strand_id
1 'polypeptide(L)'
;MGGPGGPSRTRHHLFGVSGRRVGRAKRHGRSHVRRTAVHGGPSPVPETAYRGPTLGRRFPTLSASGSDVKRNKLLVGLLVWYGLLWTVLAIAPHDRQDWLLENLLALAAVITLVSTYRRFQFSTPSYLLITAFLSLHAIGAHYTYAEVPFGFWLQQMFGLSRNPFDRLVHFAYGLLLAYPLRELLIRLAGVSSFWSYYLPVSGMLAQSGLFEIVEAIVAQIVSPELGSAYLGTQGDEWDAQKDMIAALSGALLCMAIVWISARAGWNTEKGRPT
;
A
#
# COMPACT_ATOMS: atom_id res chain seq x y z
N MET A 1 42.23 27.41 54.08
CA MET A 1 41.25 27.04 55.12
C MET A 1 40.23 26.08 54.51
N GLY A 2 40.14 24.88 55.09
CA GLY A 2 38.93 24.02 55.18
C GLY A 2 38.31 23.43 53.91
N GLY A 3 38.77 22.24 53.49
CA GLY A 3 37.94 21.26 52.78
C GLY A 3 37.20 20.31 53.75
N PRO A 4 36.92 19.05 53.37
CA PRO A 4 35.66 18.58 52.78
C PRO A 4 35.02 17.43 53.59
N GLY A 5 33.84 16.92 53.21
CA GLY A 5 33.32 15.68 53.80
C GLY A 5 31.94 15.24 53.28
N GLY A 6 31.89 14.06 52.64
CA GLY A 6 30.68 13.43 52.12
C GLY A 6 29.90 12.58 53.15
N PRO A 7 29.51 11.33 52.82
CA PRO A 7 28.10 10.91 52.75
C PRO A 7 27.72 9.78 53.74
N SER A 8 26.42 9.56 54.01
CA SER A 8 25.88 8.29 54.58
C SER A 8 24.34 8.31 54.63
N ARG A 9 23.63 7.36 53.98
CA ARG A 9 22.99 6.16 54.58
C ARG A 9 22.13 6.48 55.82
N THR A 10 20.88 6.04 55.97
CA THR A 10 20.47 4.62 56.17
C THR A 10 18.94 4.46 56.18
N ARG A 11 18.49 3.22 55.94
CA ARG A 11 17.11 2.65 55.99
C ARG A 11 16.42 2.76 57.36
N HIS A 12 15.07 2.68 57.41
CA HIS A 12 14.26 1.60 58.04
C HIS A 12 12.79 2.00 58.34
N HIS A 13 11.96 0.98 58.61
CA HIS A 13 10.49 0.91 58.90
C HIS A 13 9.61 0.69 57.65
N LEU A 14 9.18 -0.53 57.24
CA LEU A 14 8.65 -1.73 57.94
C LEU A 14 7.33 -1.49 58.68
N PHE A 15 6.20 -1.93 58.09
CA PHE A 15 4.92 -2.46 58.64
C PHE A 15 3.90 -2.46 57.46
N GLY A 16 3.11 -3.47 57.12
CA GLY A 16 2.89 -4.83 57.61
C GLY A 16 1.66 -5.43 56.90
N VAL A 17 1.72 -6.76 56.65
CA VAL A 17 0.64 -7.79 56.72
C VAL A 17 -0.63 -7.58 55.86
N SER A 18 -0.97 -8.44 54.89
CA SER A 18 -1.60 -9.78 55.05
C SER A 18 -1.84 -10.32 53.62
N GLY A 19 -1.59 -11.55 53.20
CA GLY A 19 -1.79 -12.83 53.86
C GLY A 19 -3.00 -13.56 53.25
N ARG A 20 -2.80 -14.44 52.25
CA ARG A 20 -3.59 -15.67 52.07
C ARG A 20 -2.87 -16.68 51.18
N ARG A 21 -2.68 -17.88 51.76
CA ARG A 21 -2.10 -19.10 51.20
C ARG A 21 -3.13 -19.85 50.35
N VAL A 22 -2.67 -20.59 49.34
CA VAL A 22 -3.28 -21.88 48.94
C VAL A 22 -2.16 -22.89 48.69
N GLY A 23 -2.33 -24.10 49.23
CA GLY A 23 -1.31 -25.14 49.33
C GLY A 23 -1.30 -26.17 48.19
N ARG A 24 -0.07 -26.55 47.82
CA ARG A 24 0.55 -27.90 47.75
C ARG A 24 -0.23 -29.17 47.30
N ALA A 25 0.40 -29.85 46.32
CA ALA A 25 0.66 -31.31 46.16
C ALA A 25 -0.53 -32.27 45.84
N LYS A 26 -0.40 -33.42 45.14
CA LYS A 26 0.73 -34.31 44.76
C LYS A 26 0.27 -35.36 43.71
N ARG A 27 1.18 -35.73 42.79
CA ARG A 27 1.60 -37.07 42.27
C ARG A 27 0.63 -38.19 41.76
N HIS A 28 1.06 -38.72 40.60
CA HIS A 28 1.35 -40.12 40.21
C HIS A 28 0.29 -41.01 39.51
N GLY A 29 0.73 -41.61 38.40
CA GLY A 29 0.17 -42.82 37.77
C GLY A 29 0.80 -43.09 36.40
N ARG A 30 1.58 -44.18 36.27
CA ARG A 30 2.32 -44.62 35.07
C ARG A 30 1.89 -46.07 34.76
N SER A 31 2.19 -46.55 33.54
CA SER A 31 2.13 -47.96 33.05
C SER A 31 0.77 -48.40 32.44
N HIS A 32 0.64 -49.29 31.45
CA HIS A 32 1.54 -50.29 30.85
C HIS A 32 1.12 -50.61 29.39
N VAL A 33 2.10 -51.10 28.62
CA VAL A 33 2.04 -51.69 27.28
C VAL A 33 1.25 -53.01 27.24
N ARG A 34 0.52 -53.30 26.15
CA ARG A 34 0.40 -54.68 25.64
C ARG A 34 0.17 -54.72 24.12
N ARG A 35 1.20 -55.17 23.39
CA ARG A 35 1.11 -55.73 22.04
C ARG A 35 0.56 -57.16 22.15
N THR A 36 -0.36 -57.52 21.26
CA THR A 36 -0.66 -58.92 20.92
C THR A 36 -0.62 -59.05 19.41
N ALA A 37 0.35 -59.81 18.93
CA ALA A 37 0.42 -60.33 17.57
C ALA A 37 -0.62 -61.44 17.40
N VAL A 38 -1.35 -61.43 16.29
CA VAL A 38 -2.12 -62.58 15.82
C VAL A 38 -1.81 -62.76 14.34
N HIS A 39 -1.22 -63.92 14.04
CA HIS A 39 -1.05 -64.47 12.70
C HIS A 39 -2.41 -64.75 12.06
N GLY A 40 -2.63 -64.22 10.86
CA GLY A 40 -3.75 -64.55 9.99
C GLY A 40 -3.39 -64.21 8.56
N GLY A 41 -2.75 -65.14 7.86
CA GLY A 41 -2.51 -65.02 6.42
C GLY A 41 -3.81 -65.33 5.66
N PRO A 42 -4.28 -64.48 4.73
CA PRO A 42 -5.45 -64.79 3.91
C PRO A 42 -5.07 -65.56 2.63
N SER A 43 -5.98 -66.48 2.25
CA SER A 43 -6.02 -67.29 1.03
C SER A 43 -5.94 -66.46 -0.27
N PRO A 44 -5.52 -67.06 -1.41
CA PRO A 44 -5.37 -66.33 -2.67
C PRO A 44 -6.73 -65.89 -3.25
N VAL A 45 -6.81 -64.61 -3.61
CA VAL A 45 -7.95 -63.94 -4.26
C VAL A 45 -7.87 -64.15 -5.78
N PRO A 46 -8.98 -64.39 -6.50
CA PRO A 46 -8.96 -64.57 -7.95
C PRO A 46 -8.61 -63.27 -8.68
N GLU A 47 -7.75 -63.41 -9.70
CA GLU A 47 -7.28 -62.36 -10.59
C GLU A 47 -8.44 -61.78 -11.40
N THR A 48 -8.95 -60.62 -10.96
CA THR A 48 -9.86 -59.80 -11.77
C THR A 48 -9.03 -58.78 -12.53
N ALA A 49 -9.11 -58.86 -13.86
CA ALA A 49 -8.40 -57.99 -14.79
C ALA A 49 -8.67 -56.50 -14.49
N TYR A 50 -7.62 -55.79 -14.08
CA TYR A 50 -7.64 -54.34 -13.90
C TYR A 50 -7.80 -53.66 -15.28
N ARG A 51 -9.01 -53.19 -15.61
CA ARG A 51 -9.20 -52.23 -16.71
C ARG A 51 -8.66 -50.88 -16.25
N GLY A 52 -7.50 -50.49 -16.76
CA GLY A 52 -6.91 -49.18 -16.51
C GLY A 52 -7.86 -48.04 -16.90
N PRO A 53 -7.79 -46.88 -16.21
CA PRO A 53 -8.62 -45.73 -16.54
C PRO A 53 -8.25 -45.20 -17.93
N THR A 54 -9.23 -45.14 -18.82
CA THR A 54 -9.12 -44.49 -20.13
C THR A 54 -8.67 -43.04 -19.94
N LEU A 55 -7.45 -42.73 -20.38
CA LEU A 55 -6.90 -41.38 -20.43
C LEU A 55 -7.67 -40.58 -21.49
N GLY A 56 -8.79 -40.00 -21.07
CA GLY A 56 -9.69 -39.21 -21.91
C GLY A 56 -10.23 -37.99 -21.18
N ARG A 57 -9.47 -37.38 -20.27
CA ARG A 57 -9.81 -36.04 -19.77
C ARG A 57 -9.32 -35.02 -20.79
N ARG A 58 -10.22 -34.59 -21.68
CA ARG A 58 -10.07 -33.30 -22.37
C ARG A 58 -9.81 -32.26 -21.29
N PHE A 59 -8.64 -31.63 -21.32
CA PHE A 59 -8.40 -30.40 -20.58
C PHE A 59 -9.44 -29.39 -21.06
N PRO A 60 -10.29 -28.81 -20.19
CA PRO A 60 -11.11 -27.70 -20.59
C PRO A 60 -10.15 -26.58 -20.98
N THR A 61 -10.07 -26.27 -22.27
CA THR A 61 -9.52 -25.00 -22.74
C THR A 61 -10.33 -23.91 -22.05
N LEU A 62 -9.74 -23.25 -21.05
CA LEU A 62 -10.32 -22.12 -20.35
C LEU A 62 -10.52 -21.00 -21.38
N SER A 63 -11.67 -21.00 -22.05
CA SER A 63 -12.11 -19.88 -22.87
C SER A 63 -12.31 -18.71 -21.91
N ALA A 64 -11.54 -17.64 -22.08
CA ALA A 64 -11.71 -16.42 -21.30
C ALA A 64 -13.17 -15.98 -21.37
N SER A 65 -13.76 -15.64 -20.23
CA SER A 65 -15.14 -15.17 -20.19
C SER A 65 -15.24 -13.81 -20.91
N GLY A 66 -16.42 -13.45 -21.39
CA GLY A 66 -16.63 -12.15 -22.05
C GLY A 66 -16.26 -10.95 -21.16
N SER A 67 -16.39 -11.08 -19.84
CA SER A 67 -15.97 -10.05 -18.86
C SER A 67 -14.44 -9.98 -18.71
N ASP A 68 -13.73 -11.12 -18.74
CA ASP A 68 -12.26 -11.13 -18.72
C ASP A 68 -11.67 -10.48 -19.97
N VAL A 69 -12.27 -10.73 -21.15
CA VAL A 69 -11.84 -10.08 -22.40
C VAL A 69 -12.06 -8.56 -22.33
N LYS A 70 -13.21 -8.09 -21.84
CA LYS A 70 -13.49 -6.65 -21.66
C LYS A 70 -12.52 -6.01 -20.66
N ARG A 71 -12.25 -6.69 -19.53
CA ARG A 71 -11.27 -6.22 -18.53
C ARG A 71 -9.89 -6.06 -19.15
N ASN A 72 -9.41 -7.08 -19.87
CA ASN A 72 -8.09 -7.03 -20.50
C ASN A 72 -7.98 -5.90 -21.53
N LYS A 73 -9.03 -5.69 -22.35
CA LYS A 73 -9.08 -4.56 -23.29
C LYS A 73 -9.00 -3.21 -22.56
N LEU A 74 -9.71 -3.05 -21.45
CA LEU A 74 -9.63 -1.84 -20.63
C LEU A 74 -8.22 -1.62 -20.08
N LEU A 75 -7.59 -2.65 -19.50
CA LEU A 75 -6.24 -2.54 -18.94
C LEU A 75 -5.20 -2.18 -19.99
N VAL A 76 -5.27 -2.79 -21.18
CA VAL A 76 -4.44 -2.40 -22.32
C VAL A 76 -4.72 -0.96 -22.73
N GLY A 77 -5.99 -0.56 -22.77
CA GLY A 77 -6.39 0.82 -23.05
C GLY A 77 -5.81 1.84 -22.06
N LEU A 78 -5.80 1.53 -20.76
CA LEU A 78 -5.19 2.38 -19.73
C LEU A 78 -3.67 2.48 -19.90
N LEU A 79 -3.01 1.36 -20.19
CA LEU A 79 -1.56 1.35 -20.44
C LEU A 79 -1.21 2.17 -21.69
N VAL A 80 -1.97 2.02 -22.77
CA VAL A 80 -1.79 2.78 -24.00
C VAL A 80 -2.07 4.26 -23.77
N TRP A 81 -3.15 4.60 -23.06
CA TRP A 81 -3.47 5.98 -22.67
C TRP A 81 -2.29 6.63 -21.95
N TYR A 82 -1.82 6.00 -20.88
CA TYR A 82 -0.73 6.56 -20.10
C TYR A 82 0.56 6.64 -20.91
N GLY A 83 0.89 5.59 -21.67
CA GLY A 83 2.08 5.57 -22.53
C GLY A 83 2.07 6.70 -23.58
N LEU A 84 0.93 6.95 -24.22
CA LEU A 84 0.78 8.04 -25.19
C LEU A 84 0.88 9.41 -24.51
N LEU A 85 0.13 9.61 -23.42
CA LEU A 85 0.15 10.86 -22.66
C LEU A 85 1.57 11.19 -22.18
N TRP A 86 2.23 10.22 -21.54
CA TRP A 86 3.60 10.35 -21.06
C TRP A 86 4.58 10.65 -22.20
N THR A 87 4.45 9.98 -23.35
CA THR A 87 5.32 10.22 -24.51
C THR A 87 5.15 11.63 -25.07
N VAL A 88 3.90 12.12 -25.16
CA VAL A 88 3.64 13.49 -25.61
C VAL A 88 4.24 14.50 -24.63
N LEU A 89 4.05 14.28 -23.32
CA LEU A 89 4.60 15.13 -22.26
C LEU A 89 6.12 15.00 -22.10
N ALA A 90 6.75 13.99 -22.70
CA ALA A 90 8.21 13.88 -22.80
C ALA A 90 8.78 14.76 -23.92
N ILE A 91 7.95 15.32 -24.81
CA ILE A 91 8.39 16.21 -25.88
C ILE A 91 8.58 17.60 -25.30
N ALA A 92 9.84 18.05 -25.26
CA ALA A 92 10.22 19.38 -24.78
C ALA A 92 9.63 19.73 -23.39
N PRO A 93 9.92 18.94 -22.33
CA PRO A 93 9.57 19.33 -20.97
C PRO A 93 10.28 20.62 -20.60
N HIS A 94 9.71 21.35 -19.65
CA HIS A 94 10.17 22.67 -19.23
C HIS A 94 11.61 22.64 -18.70
N ASP A 95 11.93 21.65 -17.86
CA ASP A 95 13.29 21.30 -17.48
C ASP A 95 13.53 19.79 -17.68
N ARG A 96 14.57 19.43 -18.44
CA ARG A 96 14.86 18.02 -18.79
C ARG A 96 15.46 17.22 -17.64
N GLN A 97 16.23 17.87 -16.76
CA GLN A 97 16.87 17.20 -15.63
C GLN A 97 15.83 16.93 -14.55
N ASP A 98 15.01 17.93 -14.23
CA ASP A 98 13.88 17.79 -13.31
C ASP A 98 12.88 16.73 -13.80
N TRP A 99 12.47 16.83 -15.08
CA TRP A 99 11.58 15.85 -15.69
C TRP A 99 12.11 14.41 -15.57
N LEU A 100 13.42 14.20 -15.72
CA LEU A 100 14.00 12.88 -15.54
C LEU A 100 13.89 12.41 -14.09
N LEU A 101 14.27 13.25 -13.12
CA LEU A 101 14.21 12.93 -11.68
C LEU A 101 12.78 12.56 -11.26
N GLU A 102 11.82 13.38 -11.63
CA GLU A 102 10.39 13.17 -11.37
C GLU A 102 9.87 11.85 -11.93
N ASN A 103 10.33 11.46 -13.12
CA ASN A 103 9.84 10.26 -13.78
C ASN A 103 10.50 8.96 -13.31
N LEU A 104 11.60 9.00 -12.52
CA LEU A 104 12.26 7.78 -12.04
C LEU A 104 11.31 6.88 -11.25
N LEU A 105 10.59 7.45 -10.28
CA LEU A 105 9.65 6.69 -9.44
C LEU A 105 8.39 6.27 -10.22
N ALA A 106 7.90 7.12 -11.12
CA ALA A 106 6.76 6.80 -11.98
C ALA A 106 7.07 5.59 -12.89
N LEU A 107 8.24 5.57 -13.53
CA LEU A 107 8.69 4.45 -14.35
C LEU A 107 8.88 3.18 -13.50
N ALA A 108 9.49 3.30 -12.32
CA ALA A 108 9.63 2.17 -11.39
C ALA A 108 8.26 1.59 -10.98
N ALA A 109 7.26 2.43 -10.74
CA ALA A 109 5.90 2.02 -10.43
C ALA A 109 5.25 1.26 -11.60
N VAL A 110 5.36 1.78 -12.84
CA VAL A 110 4.82 1.12 -14.03
C VAL A 110 5.51 -0.23 -14.29
N ILE A 111 6.83 -0.27 -14.22
CA ILE A 111 7.60 -1.52 -14.36
C ILE A 111 7.16 -2.54 -13.29
N THR A 112 6.96 -2.10 -12.05
CA THR A 112 6.47 -2.96 -10.96
C THR A 112 5.08 -3.51 -11.28
N LEU A 113 4.14 -2.68 -11.73
CA LEU A 113 2.79 -3.11 -12.08
C LEU A 113 2.77 -4.13 -13.23
N VAL A 114 3.55 -3.88 -14.28
CA VAL A 114 3.62 -4.78 -15.45
C VAL A 114 4.31 -6.10 -15.07
N SER A 115 5.44 -6.05 -14.38
CA SER A 115 6.21 -7.25 -14.02
C SER A 115 5.49 -8.12 -12.99
N THR A 116 4.71 -7.52 -12.08
CA THR A 116 3.94 -8.24 -11.06
C THR A 116 2.54 -8.67 -11.53
N TYR A 117 2.09 -8.23 -12.71
CA TYR A 117 0.73 -8.49 -13.22
C TYR A 117 0.33 -9.97 -13.21
N ARG A 118 1.26 -10.89 -13.47
CA ARG A 118 0.97 -12.34 -13.46
C ARG A 118 0.87 -12.93 -12.04
N ARG A 119 1.42 -12.25 -11.02
CA ARG A 119 1.43 -12.67 -9.62
C ARG A 119 0.31 -12.00 -8.82
N PHE A 120 0.10 -10.71 -9.06
CA PHE A 120 -0.92 -9.91 -8.40
C PHE A 120 -1.58 -8.98 -9.42
N GLN A 121 -2.90 -9.12 -9.56
CA GLN A 121 -3.71 -8.28 -10.42
C GLN A 121 -4.56 -7.39 -9.54
N PHE A 122 -4.36 -6.08 -9.62
CA PHE A 122 -5.25 -5.12 -8.96
C PHE A 122 -6.66 -5.19 -9.56
N SER A 123 -7.63 -4.70 -8.79
CA SER A 123 -8.99 -4.50 -9.27
C SER A 123 -9.04 -3.42 -10.37
N THR A 124 -10.08 -3.46 -11.20
CA THR A 124 -10.30 -2.43 -12.24
C THR A 124 -10.33 -1.00 -11.65
N PRO A 125 -11.03 -0.72 -10.53
CA PRO A 125 -10.97 0.59 -9.89
C PRO A 125 -9.55 1.01 -9.50
N SER A 126 -8.75 0.10 -8.92
CA SER A 126 -7.37 0.40 -8.55
C SER A 126 -6.51 0.77 -9.77
N TYR A 127 -6.63 0.05 -10.89
CA TYR A 127 -5.92 0.42 -12.12
C TYR A 127 -6.35 1.78 -12.67
N LEU A 128 -7.64 2.12 -12.59
CA LEU A 128 -8.14 3.44 -12.99
C LEU A 128 -7.56 4.56 -12.11
N LEU A 129 -7.59 4.38 -10.78
CA LEU A 129 -7.08 5.36 -9.83
C LEU A 129 -5.57 5.57 -9.97
N ILE A 130 -4.80 4.47 -10.13
CA ILE A 130 -3.36 4.53 -10.40
C ILE A 130 -3.10 5.28 -11.71
N THR A 131 -3.82 4.97 -12.79
CA THR A 131 -3.63 5.63 -14.09
C THR A 131 -3.97 7.11 -14.02
N ALA A 132 -5.02 7.48 -13.28
CA ALA A 132 -5.40 8.88 -13.05
C ALA A 132 -4.29 9.63 -12.30
N PHE A 133 -3.75 9.04 -11.22
CA PHE A 133 -2.63 9.64 -10.48
C PHE A 133 -1.39 9.79 -11.36
N LEU A 134 -0.98 8.74 -12.07
CA LEU A 134 0.18 8.79 -12.96
C LEU A 134 0.01 9.83 -14.08
N SER A 135 -1.22 10.04 -14.57
CA SER A 135 -1.51 11.08 -15.56
C SER A 135 -1.32 12.49 -14.99
N LEU A 136 -1.75 12.73 -13.74
CA LEU A 136 -1.51 14.00 -13.03
C LEU A 136 -0.01 14.23 -12.82
N HIS A 137 0.71 13.19 -12.38
CA HIS A 137 2.17 13.24 -12.19
C HIS A 137 2.90 13.60 -13.49
N ALA A 138 2.53 12.96 -14.61
CA ALA A 138 3.16 13.24 -15.90
C ALA A 138 2.99 14.71 -16.35
N ILE A 139 1.84 15.33 -16.01
CA ILE A 139 1.59 16.75 -16.26
C ILE A 139 2.50 17.61 -15.38
N GLY A 140 2.57 17.31 -14.07
CA GLY A 140 3.48 18.01 -13.14
C GLY A 140 4.93 17.97 -13.61
N ALA A 141 5.43 16.77 -13.90
CA ALA A 141 6.80 16.57 -14.36
C ALA A 141 7.11 17.28 -15.69
N HIS A 142 6.14 17.41 -16.61
CA HIS A 142 6.36 18.13 -17.87
C HIS A 142 6.63 19.61 -17.66
N TYR A 143 5.80 20.26 -16.83
CA TYR A 143 5.90 21.70 -16.62
C TYR A 143 6.93 22.07 -15.56
N THR A 144 7.40 21.14 -14.73
CA THR A 144 7.83 21.38 -13.35
C THR A 144 6.63 21.77 -12.50
N TYR A 145 6.44 21.13 -11.35
CA TYR A 145 5.20 21.21 -10.57
C TYR A 145 4.76 22.64 -10.23
N ALA A 146 5.73 23.54 -9.99
CA ALA A 146 5.50 24.96 -9.69
C ALA A 146 4.99 25.78 -10.88
N GLU A 147 5.16 25.30 -12.11
CA GLU A 147 4.88 26.04 -13.35
C GLU A 147 3.66 25.48 -14.11
N VAL A 148 2.92 24.53 -13.52
CA VAL A 148 1.72 23.97 -14.17
C VAL A 148 0.66 25.06 -14.35
N PRO A 149 0.17 25.32 -15.59
CA PRO A 149 -0.77 26.41 -15.87
C PRO A 149 -2.07 26.37 -15.05
N PHE A 150 -2.60 25.17 -14.82
CA PHE A 150 -3.80 24.98 -13.99
C PHE A 150 -3.59 25.47 -12.55
N GLY A 151 -2.38 25.34 -12.03
CA GLY A 151 -1.99 25.82 -10.74
C GLY A 151 -2.02 27.35 -10.63
N PHE A 152 -1.49 28.07 -11.64
CA PHE A 152 -1.61 29.53 -11.68
C PHE A 152 -3.06 30.02 -11.74
N TRP A 153 -3.94 29.29 -12.45
CA TRP A 153 -5.37 29.59 -12.47
C TRP A 153 -5.99 29.46 -11.07
N LEU A 154 -5.68 28.39 -10.33
CA LEU A 154 -6.12 28.21 -8.93
C LEU A 154 -5.56 29.30 -8.02
N GLN A 155 -4.27 29.63 -8.19
CA GLN A 155 -3.60 30.67 -7.42
C GLN A 155 -4.34 32.00 -7.54
N GLN A 156 -4.68 32.42 -8.76
CA GLN A 156 -5.41 33.66 -9.00
C GLN A 156 -6.85 33.60 -8.48
N MET A 157 -7.55 32.48 -8.70
CA MET A 157 -8.94 32.29 -8.27
C MET A 157 -9.11 32.39 -6.75
N PHE A 158 -8.18 31.83 -5.99
CA PHE A 158 -8.25 31.77 -4.52
C PHE A 158 -7.34 32.78 -3.81
N GLY A 159 -6.64 33.64 -4.57
CA GLY A 159 -5.70 34.63 -4.01
C GLY A 159 -4.54 34.00 -3.23
N LEU A 160 -4.03 32.87 -3.70
CA LEU A 160 -2.95 32.13 -3.03
C LEU A 160 -1.59 32.78 -3.28
N SER A 161 -0.68 32.65 -2.33
CA SER A 161 0.68 33.19 -2.44
C SER A 161 1.55 32.44 -3.45
N ARG A 162 1.24 31.18 -3.74
CA ARG A 162 2.03 30.30 -4.61
C ARG A 162 1.13 29.42 -5.50
N ASN A 163 1.70 28.84 -6.54
CA ASN A 163 1.05 27.81 -7.35
C ASN A 163 0.78 26.56 -6.48
N PRO A 164 -0.49 26.15 -6.26
CA PRO A 164 -0.84 25.04 -5.36
C PRO A 164 -0.86 23.68 -6.06
N PHE A 165 -0.39 23.56 -7.30
CA PHE A 165 -0.53 22.32 -8.09
C PHE A 165 0.13 21.14 -7.41
N ASP A 166 1.32 21.32 -6.87
CA ASP A 166 2.03 20.28 -6.12
C ASP A 166 1.23 19.75 -4.94
N ARG A 167 0.74 20.66 -4.10
CA ARG A 167 -0.14 20.32 -2.97
C ARG A 167 -1.41 19.60 -3.38
N LEU A 168 -1.97 19.93 -4.55
CA LEU A 168 -3.11 19.23 -5.13
C LEU A 168 -2.73 17.81 -5.54
N VAL A 169 -1.55 17.59 -6.11
CA VAL A 169 -1.07 16.26 -6.45
C VAL A 169 -0.79 15.42 -5.21
N HIS A 170 -0.24 16.00 -4.13
CA HIS A 170 -0.13 15.30 -2.84
C HIS A 170 -1.50 14.90 -2.28
N PHE A 171 -2.51 15.78 -2.34
CA PHE A 171 -3.88 15.41 -1.99
C PHE A 171 -4.42 14.29 -2.88
N ALA A 172 -4.22 14.38 -4.19
CA ALA A 172 -4.64 13.37 -5.15
C ALA A 172 -3.93 12.03 -4.95
N TYR A 173 -2.65 12.05 -4.56
CA TYR A 173 -1.87 10.87 -4.22
C TYR A 173 -2.51 10.11 -3.06
N GLY A 174 -2.82 10.82 -1.96
CA GLY A 174 -3.59 10.27 -0.85
C GLY A 174 -4.94 9.70 -1.28
N LEU A 175 -5.70 10.49 -2.03
CA LEU A 175 -7.06 10.14 -2.44
C LEU A 175 -7.12 8.94 -3.39
N LEU A 176 -6.24 8.89 -4.38
CA LEU A 176 -6.27 7.91 -5.46
C LEU A 176 -5.51 6.64 -5.11
N LEU A 177 -4.42 6.71 -4.33
CA LEU A 177 -3.58 5.54 -4.05
C LEU A 177 -3.89 4.84 -2.71
N ALA A 178 -4.64 5.46 -1.80
CA ALA A 178 -5.04 4.78 -0.55
C ALA A 178 -5.91 3.54 -0.81
N TYR A 179 -6.76 3.53 -1.85
CA TYR A 179 -7.56 2.37 -2.20
C TYR A 179 -6.73 1.19 -2.77
N PRO A 180 -5.84 1.40 -3.78
CA PRO A 180 -4.87 0.40 -4.18
C PRO A 180 -4.03 -0.15 -3.02
N LEU A 181 -3.54 0.71 -2.12
CA LEU A 181 -2.79 0.28 -0.94
C LEU A 181 -3.64 -0.59 -0.02
N ARG A 182 -4.89 -0.20 0.23
CA ARG A 182 -5.86 -1.02 0.96
C ARG A 182 -6.06 -2.39 0.33
N GLU A 183 -6.22 -2.43 -0.98
CA GLU A 183 -6.39 -3.68 -1.72
C GLU A 183 -5.17 -4.60 -1.53
N LEU A 184 -3.96 -4.07 -1.61
CA LEU A 184 -2.73 -4.81 -1.37
C LEU A 184 -2.66 -5.37 0.05
N LEU A 185 -2.93 -4.53 1.06
CA LEU A 185 -2.92 -4.92 2.48
C LEU A 185 -3.94 -6.02 2.80
N ILE A 186 -5.15 -5.94 2.24
CA ILE A 186 -6.18 -6.97 2.45
C ILE A 186 -5.77 -8.28 1.77
N ARG A 187 -5.38 -8.21 0.48
CA ARG A 187 -5.19 -9.40 -0.35
C ARG A 187 -3.88 -10.12 -0.12
N LEU A 188 -2.82 -9.40 0.30
CA LEU A 188 -1.50 -9.99 0.55
C LEU A 188 -1.19 -10.18 2.04
N ALA A 189 -1.61 -9.24 2.90
CA ALA A 189 -1.29 -9.28 4.33
C ALA A 189 -2.48 -9.73 5.21
N GLY A 190 -3.64 -10.03 4.63
CA GLY A 190 -4.82 -10.51 5.37
C GLY A 190 -5.41 -9.47 6.33
N VAL A 191 -5.12 -8.19 6.12
CA VAL A 191 -5.63 -7.10 6.95
C VAL A 191 -7.15 -7.04 6.83
N SER A 192 -7.86 -6.89 7.95
CA SER A 192 -9.32 -6.92 7.99
C SER A 192 -9.91 -5.88 8.94
N SER A 193 -11.24 -5.73 8.89
CA SER A 193 -12.02 -4.89 9.80
C SER A 193 -11.48 -3.45 9.86
N PHE A 194 -11.39 -2.86 11.06
CA PHE A 194 -10.88 -1.51 11.28
C PHE A 194 -9.49 -1.27 10.67
N TRP A 195 -8.58 -2.26 10.79
CA TRP A 195 -7.22 -2.14 10.29
C TRP A 195 -7.15 -1.96 8.78
N SER A 196 -8.15 -2.45 8.05
CA SER A 196 -8.26 -2.24 6.59
C SER A 196 -8.55 -0.79 6.20
N TYR A 197 -8.90 0.08 7.15
CA TYR A 197 -9.09 1.52 6.92
C TYR A 197 -7.96 2.34 7.53
N TYR A 198 -7.48 1.96 8.71
CA TYR A 198 -6.40 2.67 9.40
C TYR A 198 -5.04 2.51 8.70
N LEU A 199 -4.64 1.29 8.34
CA LEU A 199 -3.30 1.03 7.79
C LEU A 199 -3.05 1.70 6.43
N PRO A 200 -4.01 1.79 5.49
CA PRO A 200 -3.82 2.57 4.28
C PRO A 200 -3.56 4.05 4.57
N VAL A 201 -4.32 4.68 5.48
CA VAL A 201 -4.11 6.10 5.85
C VAL A 201 -2.72 6.29 6.47
N SER A 202 -2.36 5.44 7.43
CA SER A 202 -1.04 5.48 8.05
C SER A 202 0.08 5.24 7.03
N GLY A 203 -0.11 4.32 6.10
CA GLY A 203 0.85 4.00 5.05
C GLY A 203 1.03 5.15 4.07
N MET A 204 -0.06 5.83 3.68
CA MET A 204 0.02 7.01 2.82
C MET A 204 0.78 8.16 3.49
N LEU A 205 0.51 8.44 4.77
CA LEU A 205 1.25 9.46 5.53
C LEU A 205 2.73 9.10 5.65
N ALA A 206 3.05 7.85 5.97
CA ALA A 206 4.42 7.38 6.07
C ALA A 206 5.17 7.46 4.73
N GLN A 207 4.51 7.08 3.62
CA GLN A 207 5.10 7.15 2.29
C GLN A 207 5.28 8.61 1.84
N SER A 208 4.34 9.50 2.17
CA SER A 208 4.49 10.94 1.92
C SER A 208 5.68 11.51 2.68
N GLY A 209 5.78 11.25 3.99
CA GLY A 209 6.93 11.74 4.76
C GLY A 209 8.26 11.15 4.32
N LEU A 210 8.28 9.89 3.87
CA LEU A 210 9.47 9.29 3.28
C LEU A 210 9.86 9.99 1.97
N PHE A 211 8.88 10.35 1.14
CA PHE A 211 9.12 11.07 -0.11
C PHE A 211 9.76 12.44 0.17
N GLU A 212 9.20 13.24 1.08
CA GLU A 212 9.78 14.54 1.48
C GLU A 212 11.24 14.42 1.96
N ILE A 213 11.54 13.35 2.72
CA ILE A 213 12.91 13.08 3.19
C ILE A 213 13.84 12.79 2.01
N VAL A 214 13.38 11.98 1.04
CA VAL A 214 14.15 11.66 -0.16
C VAL A 214 14.37 12.92 -0.99
N GLU A 215 13.36 13.76 -1.17
CA GLU A 215 13.48 15.01 -1.91
C GLU A 215 14.48 15.97 -1.27
N ALA A 216 14.39 16.14 0.05
CA ALA A 216 15.36 16.93 0.80
C ALA A 216 16.79 16.40 0.63
N ILE A 217 17.00 15.08 0.57
CA ILE A 217 18.32 14.47 0.31
C ILE A 217 18.77 14.73 -1.13
N VAL A 218 17.90 14.52 -2.11
CA VAL A 218 18.21 14.72 -3.54
C VAL A 218 18.59 16.19 -3.79
N ALA A 219 17.80 17.13 -3.25
CA ALA A 219 18.03 18.57 -3.36
C ALA A 219 19.38 19.03 -2.80
N GLN A 220 19.92 18.32 -1.80
CA GLN A 220 21.25 18.60 -1.24
C GLN A 220 22.41 18.08 -2.12
N ILE A 221 22.16 17.15 -3.03
CA ILE A 221 23.19 16.49 -3.84
C ILE A 221 23.27 17.09 -5.25
N VAL A 222 22.15 17.59 -5.77
CA VAL A 222 22.08 18.25 -7.09
C VAL A 222 22.52 19.71 -7.02
N SER A 223 22.58 20.41 -8.16
CA SER A 223 22.88 21.85 -8.16
C SER A 223 21.79 22.63 -7.40
N PRO A 224 22.11 23.77 -6.77
CA PRO A 224 21.14 24.56 -6.02
C PRO A 224 19.89 24.94 -6.84
N GLU A 225 20.09 25.28 -8.12
CA GLU A 225 19.00 25.66 -9.02
C GLU A 225 18.07 24.46 -9.30
N LEU A 226 18.64 23.29 -9.59
CA LEU A 226 17.87 22.07 -9.85
C LEU A 226 17.17 21.58 -8.57
N GLY A 227 17.84 21.65 -7.42
CA GLY A 227 17.27 21.27 -6.14
C GLY A 227 16.10 22.15 -5.72
N SER A 228 16.18 23.47 -5.97
CA SER A 228 15.07 24.38 -5.70
C SER A 228 13.89 24.19 -6.65
N ALA A 229 14.15 23.84 -7.91
CA ALA A 229 13.09 23.53 -8.87
C ALA A 229 12.37 22.23 -8.51
N TYR A 230 13.15 21.19 -8.20
CA TYR A 230 12.64 19.87 -7.81
C TYR A 230 11.83 19.92 -6.51
N LEU A 231 12.31 20.63 -5.48
CA LEU A 231 11.56 20.78 -4.23
C LEU A 231 10.26 21.58 -4.39
N GLY A 232 10.12 22.40 -5.44
CA GLY A 232 8.88 23.15 -5.69
C GLY A 232 8.43 24.13 -4.59
N THR A 233 9.27 24.43 -3.58
CA THR A 233 8.86 25.15 -2.36
C THR A 233 8.22 26.50 -2.61
N GLN A 234 8.66 27.21 -3.67
CA GLN A 234 8.25 28.57 -3.98
C GLN A 234 8.41 29.52 -2.77
N GLY A 235 9.42 29.26 -1.92
CA GLY A 235 9.68 30.02 -0.70
C GLY A 235 8.82 29.63 0.52
N ASP A 236 8.06 28.54 0.46
CA ASP A 236 7.32 28.00 1.60
C ASP A 236 8.22 27.08 2.45
N GLU A 237 8.68 27.54 3.60
CA GLU A 237 9.51 26.73 4.52
C GLU A 237 8.77 25.51 5.10
N TRP A 238 7.43 25.54 5.08
CA TRP A 238 6.57 24.48 5.63
C TRP A 238 5.98 23.58 4.54
N ASP A 239 6.59 23.57 3.36
CA ASP A 239 5.99 22.90 2.20
C ASP A 239 5.77 21.42 2.45
N ALA A 240 6.85 20.72 2.79
CA ALA A 240 6.83 19.29 3.10
C ALA A 240 5.76 18.91 4.12
N GLN A 241 5.59 19.68 5.20
CA GLN A 241 4.55 19.37 6.20
C GLN A 241 3.14 19.57 5.64
N LYS A 242 2.93 20.61 4.83
CA LYS A 242 1.63 20.89 4.19
C LYS A 242 1.29 19.84 3.15
N ASP A 243 2.29 19.33 2.44
CA ASP A 243 2.12 18.31 1.41
C ASP A 243 1.85 16.93 2.04
N MET A 244 2.51 16.61 3.15
CA MET A 244 2.14 15.47 4.01
C MET A 244 0.70 15.58 4.55
N ILE A 245 0.26 16.76 4.98
CA ILE A 245 -1.12 16.99 5.45
C ILE A 245 -2.12 16.83 4.29
N ALA A 246 -1.78 17.29 3.09
CA ALA A 246 -2.60 17.14 1.90
C ALA A 246 -2.78 15.65 1.56
N ALA A 247 -1.69 14.87 1.53
CA ALA A 247 -1.73 13.43 1.31
C ALA A 247 -2.54 12.69 2.38
N LEU A 248 -2.37 13.04 3.67
CA LEU A 248 -3.16 12.48 4.75
C LEU A 248 -4.66 12.76 4.56
N SER A 249 -5.00 14.00 4.20
CA SER A 249 -6.39 14.44 4.01
C SER A 249 -7.06 13.71 2.85
N GLY A 250 -6.34 13.53 1.72
CA GLY A 250 -6.80 12.72 0.60
C GLY A 250 -7.05 11.26 0.99
N ALA A 251 -6.12 10.66 1.73
CA ALA A 251 -6.24 9.27 2.18
C ALA A 251 -7.43 9.07 3.16
N LEU A 252 -7.63 10.01 4.09
CA LEU A 252 -8.78 10.02 4.99
C LEU A 252 -10.10 10.09 4.23
N LEU A 253 -10.19 10.98 3.25
CA LEU A 253 -11.39 11.11 2.41
C LEU A 253 -11.65 9.82 1.60
N CYS A 254 -10.61 9.23 1.01
CA CYS A 254 -10.71 7.95 0.31
C CYS A 254 -11.29 6.86 1.22
N MET A 255 -10.72 6.69 2.42
CA MET A 255 -11.20 5.67 3.37
C MET A 255 -12.61 5.95 3.90
N ALA A 256 -12.98 7.22 4.07
CA ALA A 256 -14.34 7.61 4.41
C ALA A 256 -15.33 7.19 3.31
N ILE A 257 -15.02 7.47 2.03
CA ILE A 257 -15.85 7.06 0.88
C ILE A 257 -16.00 5.54 0.83
N VAL A 258 -14.90 4.80 0.99
CA VAL A 258 -14.92 3.32 0.98
C VAL A 258 -15.78 2.78 2.11
N TRP A 259 -15.64 3.34 3.31
CA TRP A 259 -16.41 2.93 4.49
C TRP A 259 -17.91 3.22 4.34
N ILE A 260 -18.27 4.40 3.84
CA ILE A 260 -19.67 4.77 3.55
C ILE A 260 -20.24 3.82 2.50
N SER A 261 -19.50 3.58 1.41
CA SER A 261 -19.94 2.70 0.32
C SER A 261 -20.17 1.26 0.80
N ALA A 262 -19.30 0.75 1.68
CA ALA A 262 -19.44 -0.57 2.28
C ALA A 262 -20.69 -0.66 3.19
N ARG A 263 -21.04 0.41 3.90
CA ARG A 263 -22.22 0.47 4.78
C ARG A 263 -23.53 0.74 4.05
N ALA A 264 -23.49 1.50 2.95
CA ALA A 264 -24.64 1.82 2.11
C ALA A 264 -25.17 0.60 1.33
N GLY A 265 -24.53 -0.58 1.47
CA GLY A 265 -25.00 -1.80 0.83
C GLY A 265 -24.82 -1.80 -0.68
N TRP A 266 -23.84 -1.05 -1.22
CA TRP A 266 -23.44 -1.13 -2.63
C TRP A 266 -22.77 -2.47 -3.02
N ASN A 267 -22.94 -3.51 -2.20
CA ASN A 267 -22.87 -4.89 -2.64
C ASN A 267 -24.13 -5.20 -3.47
N THR A 268 -24.05 -4.94 -4.77
CA THR A 268 -24.91 -5.56 -5.78
C THR A 268 -24.58 -7.05 -5.91
N GLU A 269 -24.71 -7.81 -4.83
CA GLU A 269 -24.96 -9.26 -4.85
C GLU A 269 -25.79 -9.63 -3.62
N LYS A 270 -27.07 -9.25 -3.65
CA LYS A 270 -28.12 -10.09 -3.06
C LYS A 270 -28.16 -11.37 -3.91
N GLY A 271 -27.38 -12.39 -3.54
CA GLY A 271 -27.24 -13.52 -4.45
C GLY A 271 -26.49 -14.77 -3.99
N ARG A 272 -26.27 -15.02 -2.69
CA ARG A 272 -26.04 -16.41 -2.21
C ARG A 272 -26.69 -16.63 -0.85
N PRO A 273 -27.60 -17.61 -0.70
CA PRO A 273 -28.09 -18.02 0.60
C PRO A 273 -27.08 -18.93 1.31
N THR A 274 -26.99 -18.71 2.63
CA THR A 274 -26.36 -19.50 3.71
C THR A 274 -24.87 -19.76 3.62
#